data_AF-A0A7R9LSQ3-F1
#
_entry.id   AF-A0A7R9LSQ3-F1
#
_cell.length_a   1.000
_cell.length_b   1.000
_cell.length_c   1.000
_cell.angle_alpha   90.00
_cell.angle_beta   90.00
_cell.angle_gamma   90.00
#
_symmetry.space_group_name_H-M   'P 1'
#
loop_
_entity.id
_entity.type
_entity.pdbx_description
1 polymer ?
#
loop_
_entity_poly.entity_id
_entity_poly.type
_entity_poly.pdbx_seq_one_letter_code
_entity_poly.pdbx_strand_id
1 'polypeptide(L)'
;HKRKHTGEKPFRCEWDGCESSFTEAHHLKAHERKHTGERPYGCEWPGCERRYKNRQAMRFHMDRVHKKELTDEDVIMDDDHHVMVEIKLS
;
A
#
# COMPACT_ATOMS: atom_id res chain seq x y z
N HIS A 1 -0.43 20.50 -2.57
CA HIS A 1 -1.80 20.76 -2.06
C HIS A 1 -2.74 21.55 -3.00
N LYS A 2 -2.28 22.35 -3.97
CA LYS A 2 -3.14 23.27 -4.74
C LYS A 2 -4.27 22.62 -5.59
N ARG A 3 -4.10 21.40 -6.13
CA ARG A 3 -5.13 20.73 -6.96
C ARG A 3 -6.33 20.15 -6.18
N LYS A 4 -6.25 20.02 -4.85
CA LYS A 4 -7.36 19.46 -4.05
C LYS A 4 -8.54 20.44 -3.84
N HIS A 5 -8.34 21.73 -4.11
CA HIS A 5 -9.37 22.75 -3.83
C HIS A 5 -10.31 23.06 -5.00
N THR A 6 -9.94 22.77 -6.25
CA THR A 6 -10.76 23.13 -7.42
C THR A 6 -11.81 22.07 -7.77
N GLY A 7 -11.74 20.88 -7.17
CA GLY A 7 -12.64 19.76 -7.49
C GLY A 7 -12.41 19.15 -8.87
N GLU A 8 -11.49 19.68 -9.67
CA GLU A 8 -11.17 19.17 -11.00
C GLU A 8 -10.51 17.80 -10.92
N LYS A 9 -11.06 16.84 -11.67
CA LYS A 9 -10.58 15.46 -11.74
C LYS A 9 -10.14 15.14 -13.18
N PRO A 10 -8.98 15.64 -13.60
CA PRO A 10 -8.54 15.51 -14.99
C PRO A 10 -8.19 14.08 -15.40
N PHE A 11 -7.97 13.17 -14.44
CA PHE A 11 -7.60 11.78 -14.72
C PHE A 11 -8.84 10.89 -14.73
N ARG A 12 -9.43 10.65 -15.90
CA ARG A 12 -10.60 9.80 -16.10
C ARG A 12 -10.20 8.35 -16.40
N CYS A 13 -10.98 7.38 -15.91
CA CYS A 13 -10.85 5.98 -16.31
C CYS A 13 -11.42 5.77 -17.72
N GLU A 14 -10.66 5.07 -18.56
CA GLU A 14 -11.05 4.80 -19.95
C GLU A 14 -11.74 3.44 -20.13
N TRP A 15 -11.99 2.71 -19.04
CA TRP A 15 -12.67 1.43 -19.10
C TRP A 15 -14.15 1.61 -19.46
N ASP A 16 -14.64 0.81 -20.40
CA ASP A 16 -16.01 0.90 -20.90
C ASP A 16 -17.04 0.70 -19.76
N GLY A 17 -17.97 1.65 -19.64
CA GLY A 17 -18.93 1.68 -18.54
C GLY A 17 -18.39 2.17 -17.18
N CYS A 18 -17.15 2.66 -17.10
CA CYS A 18 -16.60 3.26 -15.87
C CYS A 18 -16.50 4.79 -15.96
N GLU A 19 -17.23 5.50 -15.10
CA GLU A 19 -17.23 6.97 -15.08
C GLU A 19 -16.29 7.58 -14.01
N SER A 20 -15.42 6.76 -13.41
CA SER A 20 -14.55 7.21 -12.32
C SER A 20 -13.49 8.20 -12.80
N SER A 21 -13.29 9.28 -12.03
CA SER A 21 -12.26 10.28 -12.28
C SER A 21 -11.52 10.67 -11.00
N PHE A 22 -10.26 11.07 -11.15
CA PHE A 22 -9.32 11.32 -10.08
C PHE A 22 -8.57 12.64 -10.27
N THR A 23 -8.14 13.22 -9.16
CA THR A 23 -7.34 14.45 -9.12
C THR A 23 -5.85 14.19 -9.40
N GLU A 24 -5.41 12.92 -9.28
CA GLU A 24 -4.01 12.51 -9.40
C GLU A 24 -3.89 11.20 -10.19
N ALA A 25 -2.88 11.12 -11.06
CA ALA A 25 -2.65 9.97 -11.94
C ALA A 25 -2.42 8.65 -11.17
N HIS A 26 -1.72 8.70 -10.04
CA HIS A 26 -1.43 7.49 -9.26
C HIS A 26 -2.70 6.86 -8.65
N HIS A 27 -3.73 7.66 -8.38
CA HIS A 27 -5.04 7.17 -7.95
C HIS A 27 -5.80 6.50 -9.10
N LEU A 28 -5.75 7.06 -10.32
CA LEU A 28 -6.31 6.42 -11.51
C LEU A 28 -5.64 5.06 -11.76
N LYS A 29 -4.30 5.01 -11.76
CA LYS A 29 -3.54 3.77 -11.96
C LYS A 29 -3.86 2.70 -10.90
N ALA A 30 -4.10 3.11 -9.65
CA ALA A 30 -4.52 2.19 -8.60
C ALA A 30 -5.98 1.72 -8.79
N HIS A 31 -6.84 2.57 -9.33
CA HIS A 31 -8.23 2.24 -9.65
C HIS A 31 -8.32 1.24 -10.81
N GLU A 32 -7.53 1.38 -11.87
CA GLU A 32 -7.55 0.49 -13.04
C GLU A 32 -7.32 -0.98 -12.69
N ARG A 33 -6.57 -1.25 -11.62
CA ARG A 33 -6.36 -2.62 -11.09
C ARG A 33 -7.66 -3.31 -10.66
N LYS A 34 -8.74 -2.56 -10.41
CA LYS A 34 -10.06 -3.13 -10.11
C LYS A 34 -10.68 -3.78 -11.35
N HIS A 35 -10.36 -3.28 -12.53
CA HIS A 35 -10.87 -3.82 -13.79
C HIS A 35 -10.01 -4.99 -14.27
N THR A 36 -8.69 -4.85 -14.20
CA THR A 36 -7.76 -5.91 -14.64
C THR A 36 -7.61 -7.05 -13.64
N GLY A 37 -8.01 -6.84 -12.38
CA GLY A 37 -7.82 -7.80 -11.30
C GLY A 37 -6.37 -7.94 -10.83
N GLU A 38 -5.46 -7.09 -11.31
CA GLU A 38 -4.05 -7.16 -10.96
C GLU A 38 -3.80 -7.01 -9.46
N ARG A 39 -2.93 -7.87 -8.94
CA ARG A 39 -2.50 -7.88 -7.53
C ARG A 39 -0.98 -7.79 -7.44
N PRO A 40 -0.41 -6.61 -7.70
CA PRO A 40 1.04 -6.48 -7.82
C PRO A 40 1.77 -6.67 -6.49
N TYR A 41 1.10 -6.48 -5.34
CA TYR A 41 1.74 -6.57 -4.02
C TYR A 41 1.63 -7.99 -3.47
N GLY A 42 2.73 -8.75 -3.54
CA GLY A 42 2.85 -10.06 -2.88
C GLY A 42 3.16 -9.91 -1.39
N CYS A 43 2.75 -10.91 -0.60
CA CYS A 43 3.23 -11.10 0.74
C CYS A 43 4.74 -11.43 0.67
N GLU A 44 5.54 -10.71 1.44
CA GLU A 44 6.99 -10.89 1.57
C GLU A 44 7.36 -12.03 2.55
N TRP A 45 6.39 -12.70 3.18
CA TRP A 45 6.65 -13.74 4.16
C TRP A 45 6.98 -15.05 3.45
N PRO A 46 8.06 -15.77 3.84
CA PRO A 46 8.45 -17.02 3.19
C PRO A 46 7.30 -18.05 3.17
N GLY A 47 6.97 -18.56 1.99
CA GLY A 47 5.89 -19.54 1.80
C GLY A 47 4.47 -18.95 1.82
N CYS A 48 4.31 -17.62 1.92
CA CYS A 48 3.01 -16.97 1.78
C CYS A 48 2.81 -16.41 0.36
N GLU A 49 1.92 -17.03 -0.40
CA GLU A 49 1.64 -16.64 -1.79
C GLU A 49 0.50 -15.61 -1.92
N ARG A 50 0.08 -15.00 -0.81
CA ARG A 50 -1.03 -14.03 -0.83
C ARG A 50 -0.65 -12.76 -1.58
N ARG A 51 -1.52 -12.32 -2.50
CA ARG A 51 -1.33 -11.08 -3.28
C ARG A 51 -2.49 -10.10 -3.11
N TYR A 52 -2.18 -8.80 -3.19
CA TYR A 52 -3.06 -7.69 -2.87
C TYR A 52 -3.07 -6.59 -3.94
N LYS A 53 -4.19 -5.86 -3.99
CA LYS A 53 -4.42 -4.72 -4.90
C LYS A 53 -3.63 -3.46 -4.54
N ASN A 54 -3.31 -3.29 -3.26
CA ASN A 54 -2.56 -2.14 -2.73
C ASN A 54 -1.64 -2.56 -1.57
N ARG A 55 -0.64 -1.73 -1.29
CA ARG A 55 0.37 -1.97 -0.24
C ARG A 55 -0.24 -2.04 1.16
N GLN A 56 -1.24 -1.20 1.46
CA GLN A 56 -1.88 -1.17 2.78
C GLN A 56 -2.55 -2.50 3.14
N ALA A 57 -3.26 -3.11 2.19
CA ALA A 57 -3.92 -4.39 2.41
C ALA A 57 -2.92 -5.54 2.63
N MET A 58 -1.80 -5.54 1.90
CA MET A 58 -0.71 -6.49 2.14
C MET A 58 -0.09 -6.30 3.53
N ARG A 59 0.18 -5.05 3.93
CA ARG A 59 0.70 -4.73 5.27
C ARG A 59 -0.23 -5.19 6.39
N PHE A 60 -1.54 -4.99 6.26
CA PHE A 60 -2.49 -5.49 7.27
C PHE A 60 -2.51 -7.02 7.36
N HIS A 61 -2.35 -7.72 6.24
CA HIS A 61 -2.21 -9.17 6.28
C HIS A 61 -0.93 -9.60 6.98
N MET A 62 0.20 -8.96 6.66
CA MET A 62 1.47 -9.20 7.33
C MET A 62 1.35 -9.04 8.84
N ASP A 63 0.75 -7.93 9.26
CA ASP A 63 0.59 -7.60 10.67
C ASP A 63 -0.27 -8.62 11.42
N ARG A 64 -1.38 -9.06 10.82
CA ARG A 64 -2.34 -9.95 11.50
C ARG A 64 -2.02 -11.44 11.41
N VAL A 65 -1.27 -11.84 10.39
CA VAL A 65 -1.05 -13.27 10.08
C VAL A 65 0.40 -13.70 10.31
N HIS A 66 1.36 -12.80 10.07
CA HIS A 66 2.78 -13.14 10.06
C HIS A 66 3.58 -12.45 11.17
N LYS A 67 3.19 -11.26 11.60
CA LYS A 67 3.67 -10.65 12.84
C LYS A 67 2.92 -11.24 14.03
N LYS A 68 3.32 -12.44 14.45
CA LYS A 68 3.30 -12.73 15.89
C LYS A 68 4.60 -12.16 16.45
N GLU A 69 4.48 -11.02 17.12
CA GLU A 69 5.48 -10.44 18.03
C GLU A 69 6.77 -9.93 17.36
N LEU A 70 6.72 -8.67 16.89
CA LEU A 70 7.77 -7.74 17.29
C LEU A 70 7.20 -7.10 18.55
N THR A 71 7.73 -7.45 19.72
CA THR A 71 7.28 -6.82 20.96
C THR A 71 7.69 -5.35 20.93
N ASP A 72 7.02 -4.51 21.71
CA ASP A 72 7.28 -3.06 21.81
C ASP A 72 8.72 -2.72 22.28
N GLU A 73 9.54 -3.74 22.54
CA GLU A 73 10.92 -3.66 23.00
C GLU A 73 11.95 -3.60 21.84
N ASP A 74 11.57 -3.98 20.62
CA ASP A 74 12.48 -4.07 19.46
C ASP A 74 12.37 -2.89 18.47
N VAL A 75 11.44 -1.95 18.69
CA VAL A 75 11.18 -0.81 17.80
C VAL A 75 11.50 0.50 18.52
N ILE A 76 12.71 1.02 18.33
CA ILE A 76 13.04 2.39 18.72
C ILE A 76 12.74 3.29 17.51
N MET A 77 11.77 4.20 17.68
CA MET A 77 11.55 5.30 16.75
C MET A 77 12.46 6.47 17.13
N ASP A 78 13.48 6.75 16.33
CA ASP A 78 14.22 8.00 16.45
C ASP A 78 13.37 9.18 15.95
N ASP A 79 13.71 10.40 16.39
CA ASP A 79 12.98 11.65 16.08
C ASP A 79 12.79 11.94 14.56
N ASP A 80 13.53 11.21 13.71
CA ASP A 80 13.49 11.34 12.25
C ASP A 80 12.62 10.28 11.53
N HIS A 81 11.81 9.50 12.26
CA HIS A 81 10.92 8.45 11.72
C HIS A 81 11.62 7.36 10.88
N HIS A 82 12.95 7.26 10.97
CA HIS A 82 13.71 6.16 10.39
C HIS A 82 13.63 4.95 11.33
N VAL A 83 13.14 3.81 10.82
CA VAL A 83 13.08 2.56 11.58
C VAL A 83 14.45 1.90 11.54
N MET A 84 15.17 1.94 12.66
CA MET A 84 16.43 1.22 12.85
C MET A 84 16.12 -0.15 13.47
N VAL A 85 16.65 -1.23 12.87
CA VAL A 85 16.52 -2.61 13.37
C VAL A 85 17.85 -3.00 14.00
N GLU A 86 17.89 -3.23 15.32
CA GLU A 86 19.09 -3.79 15.95
C GLU A 86 19.17 -5.29 15.66
N ILE A 87 20.03 -5.66 14.71
CA ILE A 87 20.43 -7.06 14.53
C ILE A 87 21.43 -7.38 15.63
N LYS A 88 21.00 -8.10 16.68
CA LYS A 88 21.92 -8.69 17.66
C LYS A 88 22.79 -9.73 16.95
N LEU A 89 23.99 -9.32 16.56
CA LEU A 89 25.04 -10.23 16.10
C LEU A 89 25.53 -11.01 17.33
N SER A 90 25.50 -12.34 17.22
CA SER A 90 26.06 -13.28 18.20
C SER A 90 27.58 -13.32 18.12
#